data_AF-A0A816RJE2-F1
#
_entry.id   AF-A0A816RJE2-F1
#
_cell.length_a   1.000
_cell.length_b   1.000
_cell.length_c   1.000
_cell.angle_alpha   90.00
_cell.angle_beta   90.00
_cell.angle_gamma   90.00
#
_symmetry.space_group_name_H-M   'P 1'
#
loop_
_entity.id
_entity.type
_entity.pdbx_description
1 polymer ?
#
loop_
_entity_poly.entity_id
_entity_poly.type
_entity_poly.pdbx_seq_one_letter_code
_entity_poly.pdbx_strand_id
1 'polypeptide(L)'
;MGVKYLWDVLEPCKKRYPLDHLQNKRVCVDLSCWMVELHKVNQSYCATKEKVYLRGFFHRLRALIALNCSIILVSDGSIPGIKVPTYRRRLKARFEVADDGGVQPWKQTSLRRNMGSEFSCMIKEAKVIASTLGILCLDGVEEAEAQCALLNSENLCDACFSSDSDIFLFGAKTVYREICLGEGGYVVCYEMEDIQKKLGLGRNSLIALALLLGSDYSQGVRGIRQEEACGIVRSFGENVILEKVSSEGLSFVKNMRNSKKQARPKKGTLPLVSINGINHDPEGSATDQRGD
;
A
#
# COMPACT_ATOMS: atom_id res chain seq x y z
N MET A 1 0.20 6.02 5.31
CA MET A 1 0.55 5.12 6.43
C MET A 1 0.58 3.70 5.85
N GLY A 2 0.76 2.67 6.67
CA GLY A 2 0.76 1.28 6.20
C GLY A 2 2.11 0.73 5.75
N VAL A 3 2.12 -0.19 4.78
CA VAL A 3 3.32 -0.88 4.30
C VAL A 3 4.29 0.11 3.64
N LYS A 4 5.53 0.11 4.14
CA LYS A 4 6.60 0.97 3.63
C LYS A 4 6.92 0.62 2.18
N TYR A 5 7.02 1.64 1.32
CA TYR A 5 7.40 1.53 -0.09
C TYR A 5 6.47 0.68 -0.97
N LEU A 6 5.32 0.24 -0.46
CA LEU A 6 4.43 -0.63 -1.24
C LEU A 6 3.85 0.10 -2.45
N TRP A 7 3.49 1.38 -2.33
CA TRP A 7 3.02 2.16 -3.49
C TRP A 7 4.08 2.28 -4.58
N ASP A 8 5.36 2.37 -4.23
CA ASP A 8 6.46 2.42 -5.20
C ASP A 8 6.59 1.10 -5.97
N VAL A 9 6.41 -0.03 -5.27
CA VAL A 9 6.35 -1.37 -5.89
C VAL A 9 5.14 -1.52 -6.80
N LEU A 10 4.00 -0.93 -6.42
CA LEU A 10 2.73 -1.02 -7.16
C LEU A 10 2.60 0.01 -8.30
N GLU A 11 3.51 0.98 -8.42
CA GLU A 11 3.45 2.06 -9.42
C GLU A 11 3.23 1.56 -10.87
N PRO A 12 3.83 0.43 -11.34
CA PRO A 12 3.55 -0.12 -12.68
C PRO A 12 2.09 -0.55 -12.92
N CYS A 13 1.33 -0.77 -11.85
CA CYS A 13 -0.08 -1.17 -11.89
C CYS A 13 -1.04 0.02 -11.83
N LYS A 14 -0.53 1.23 -11.63
CA LYS A 14 -1.33 2.45 -11.54
C LYS A 14 -2.10 2.70 -12.84
N LYS A 15 -3.41 2.89 -12.71
CA LYS A 15 -4.27 3.34 -13.80
C LYS A 15 -4.89 4.69 -13.44
N ARG A 16 -5.10 5.54 -14.45
CA ARG A 16 -5.88 6.76 -14.32
C ARG A 16 -7.14 6.61 -15.14
N TYR A 17 -8.28 6.84 -14.50
CA TYR A 17 -9.57 6.82 -15.17
C TYR A 17 -10.23 8.20 -15.08
N PRO A 18 -11.01 8.62 -16.09
CA PRO A 18 -11.85 9.80 -15.98
C PRO A 18 -12.88 9.60 -14.84
N LEU A 19 -13.41 10.69 -14.30
CA LEU A 19 -14.41 10.62 -13.22
C LEU A 19 -15.66 9.80 -13.60
N ASP A 20 -16.04 9.80 -14.87
CA ASP A 20 -17.17 9.02 -15.40
C ASP A 20 -17.04 7.51 -15.14
N HIS A 21 -15.82 7.01 -14.95
CA HIS A 21 -15.58 5.61 -14.57
C HIS A 21 -16.19 5.25 -13.20
N LEU A 22 -16.46 6.24 -12.34
CA LEU A 22 -17.10 6.04 -11.05
C LEU A 22 -18.62 5.94 -11.15
N GLN A 23 -19.21 6.21 -12.32
CA GLN A 23 -20.65 6.32 -12.48
C GLN A 23 -21.37 5.03 -12.06
N ASN A 24 -22.45 5.17 -11.27
CA ASN A 24 -23.26 4.07 -10.75
C ASN A 24 -22.53 3.05 -9.86
N LYS A 25 -21.30 3.36 -9.39
CA LYS A 25 -20.55 2.44 -8.51
C LYS A 25 -20.91 2.61 -7.05
N ARG A 26 -20.88 1.51 -6.31
CA ARG A 26 -20.90 1.48 -4.84
C ARG A 26 -19.48 1.62 -4.34
N VAL A 27 -19.18 2.70 -3.63
CA VAL A 27 -17.83 3.01 -3.15
C VAL A 27 -17.80 3.08 -1.62
N CYS A 28 -16.87 2.35 -1.03
CA CYS A 28 -16.53 2.52 0.37
C CYS A 28 -15.42 3.57 0.49
N VAL A 29 -15.47 4.38 1.53
CA VAL A 29 -14.49 5.43 1.75
C VAL A 29 -13.96 5.32 3.18
N ASP A 30 -12.64 5.20 3.30
CA ASP A 30 -11.94 5.42 4.54
C ASP A 30 -12.01 6.91 4.90
N LEU A 31 -12.89 7.24 5.85
CA LEU A 31 -13.17 8.61 6.25
C LEU A 31 -11.94 9.24 6.89
N SER A 32 -11.21 8.50 7.73
CA SER A 32 -10.04 9.02 8.42
C SER A 32 -8.93 9.37 7.44
N CYS A 33 -8.69 8.52 6.46
CA CYS A 33 -7.75 8.79 5.38
C CYS A 33 -8.06 10.09 4.64
N TRP A 34 -9.31 10.26 4.16
CA TRP A 34 -9.72 11.48 3.46
C TRP A 34 -9.60 12.72 4.34
N MET A 35 -9.97 12.64 5.61
CA MET A 35 -9.90 13.78 6.52
C MET A 35 -8.46 14.19 6.80
N VAL A 36 -7.52 13.24 6.93
CA VAL A 36 -6.09 13.52 7.05
C VAL A 36 -5.54 14.17 5.76
N GLU A 37 -5.92 13.64 4.59
CA GLU A 37 -5.49 14.18 3.30
C GLU A 37 -5.95 15.63 3.12
N LEU A 38 -7.24 15.88 3.31
CA LEU A 38 -7.84 17.21 3.20
C LEU A 38 -7.27 18.18 4.24
N HIS A 39 -6.99 17.72 5.46
CA HIS A 39 -6.38 18.58 6.48
C HIS A 39 -4.97 19.03 6.09
N LYS A 40 -4.13 18.11 5.58
CA LYS A 40 -2.75 18.41 5.16
C LYS A 40 -2.69 19.44 4.04
N VAL A 41 -3.54 19.30 3.03
CA VAL A 41 -3.58 20.25 1.89
C VAL A 41 -3.95 21.66 2.37
N ASN A 42 -4.78 21.77 3.40
CA ASN A 42 -5.24 23.06 3.90
C ASN A 42 -4.24 23.77 4.81
N GLN A 43 -3.38 23.02 5.52
CA GLN A 43 -2.32 23.59 6.34
C GLN A 43 -1.31 24.40 5.51
N SER A 44 -1.20 24.12 4.21
CA SER A 44 -0.31 24.81 3.29
C SER A 44 -0.83 26.16 2.77
N TYR A 45 -2.16 26.41 2.84
CA TYR A 45 -2.79 27.47 2.03
C TYR A 45 -3.33 28.67 2.84
N CYS A 46 -3.71 28.51 4.11
CA CYS A 46 -4.10 29.66 4.95
C CYS A 46 -4.32 29.25 6.42
N ALA A 47 -3.64 29.90 7.37
CA ALA A 47 -3.83 29.68 8.80
C ALA A 47 -5.16 30.23 9.37
N THR A 48 -5.99 30.88 8.53
CA THR A 48 -7.07 31.77 9.00
C THR A 48 -8.48 31.31 8.64
N LYS A 49 -8.66 30.31 7.77
CA LYS A 49 -10.01 29.80 7.42
C LYS A 49 -10.33 28.54 8.20
N GLU A 50 -11.13 28.69 9.24
CA GLU A 50 -11.69 27.59 10.03
C GLU A 50 -12.37 26.57 9.09
N LYS A 51 -11.94 25.31 9.16
CA LYS A 51 -12.61 24.13 8.56
C LYS A 51 -12.64 24.00 7.03
N VAL A 52 -11.60 24.44 6.30
CA VAL A 52 -11.50 24.20 4.84
C VAL A 52 -11.58 22.71 4.47
N TYR A 53 -11.18 21.80 5.38
CA TYR A 53 -11.26 20.36 5.15
C TYR A 53 -12.71 19.86 4.98
N LEU A 54 -13.69 20.45 5.67
CA LEU A 54 -15.10 20.10 5.49
C LEU A 54 -15.62 20.53 4.13
N ARG A 55 -15.16 21.68 3.62
CA ARG A 55 -15.50 22.14 2.27
C ARG A 55 -14.96 21.16 1.22
N GLY A 56 -13.70 20.75 1.34
CA GLY A 56 -13.11 19.76 0.44
C GLY A 56 -13.83 18.41 0.50
N PHE A 57 -14.17 17.96 1.71
CA PHE A 57 -14.93 16.74 1.94
C PHE A 57 -16.32 16.81 1.29
N PHE A 58 -17.05 17.90 1.51
CA PHE A 58 -18.36 18.14 0.90
C PHE A 58 -18.28 18.15 -0.63
N HIS A 59 -17.26 18.78 -1.22
CA HIS A 59 -17.10 18.77 -2.67
C HIS A 59 -16.81 17.37 -3.23
N ARG A 60 -16.04 16.52 -2.53
CA ARG A 60 -15.84 15.11 -2.88
C ARG A 60 -17.14 14.32 -2.83
N LEU A 61 -17.90 14.45 -1.74
CA LEU A 61 -19.20 13.79 -1.62
C LEU A 61 -20.16 14.23 -2.73
N ARG A 62 -20.28 15.54 -2.97
CA ARG A 62 -21.12 16.11 -4.02
C ARG A 62 -20.75 15.56 -5.41
N ALA A 63 -19.47 15.44 -5.71
CA ALA A 63 -19.02 14.89 -7.00
C ALA A 63 -19.41 13.42 -7.16
N LEU A 64 -19.22 12.60 -6.12
CA LEU A 64 -19.63 11.19 -6.15
C LEU A 64 -21.15 11.03 -6.25
N ILE A 65 -21.93 11.84 -5.53
CA ILE A 65 -23.39 11.86 -5.64
C ILE A 65 -23.82 12.25 -7.06
N ALA A 66 -23.17 13.26 -7.66
CA ALA A 66 -23.48 13.70 -9.03
C ALA A 66 -23.20 12.60 -10.08
N LEU A 67 -22.26 11.69 -9.81
CA LEU A 67 -21.97 10.51 -10.62
C LEU A 67 -22.88 9.32 -10.29
N ASN A 68 -23.92 9.53 -9.48
CA ASN A 68 -24.83 8.49 -9.01
C ASN A 68 -24.10 7.34 -8.28
N CYS A 69 -22.99 7.64 -7.59
CA CYS A 69 -22.32 6.65 -6.75
C CYS A 69 -23.09 6.43 -5.45
N SER A 70 -23.21 5.18 -5.02
CA SER A 70 -23.64 4.86 -3.65
C SER A 70 -22.44 4.90 -2.71
N ILE A 71 -22.48 5.74 -1.69
CA ILE A 71 -21.33 6.00 -0.82
C ILE A 71 -21.55 5.33 0.54
N ILE A 72 -20.53 4.61 1.02
CA ILE A 72 -20.46 4.11 2.39
C ILE A 72 -19.19 4.69 3.02
N LEU A 73 -19.35 5.53 4.04
CA LEU A 73 -18.23 6.05 4.80
C LEU A 73 -17.90 5.09 5.95
N VAL A 74 -16.63 4.81 6.15
CA VAL A 74 -16.14 3.97 7.24
C VAL A 74 -15.16 4.78 8.07
N SER A 75 -15.40 4.89 9.37
CA SER A 75 -14.46 5.47 10.33
C SER A 75 -13.81 4.42 11.19
N ASP A 76 -12.62 4.71 11.71
CA ASP A 76 -11.90 3.77 12.55
C ASP A 76 -12.51 3.64 13.98
N GLY A 77 -12.45 2.43 14.56
CA GLY A 77 -12.92 2.07 15.91
C GLY A 77 -11.88 2.09 17.04
N SER A 78 -11.36 0.93 17.44
CA SER A 78 -10.29 0.81 18.47
C SER A 78 -8.92 0.52 17.84
N ILE A 79 -7.83 0.97 18.47
CA ILE A 79 -6.48 0.67 17.95
C ILE A 79 -6.19 -0.83 18.15
N PRO A 80 -5.82 -1.58 17.10
CA PRO A 80 -5.38 -2.96 17.25
C PRO A 80 -4.21 -3.08 18.23
N GLY A 81 -4.24 -4.08 19.10
CA GLY A 81 -3.20 -4.31 20.11
C GLY A 81 -1.79 -4.37 19.52
N ILE A 82 -1.64 -4.97 18.34
CA ILE A 82 -0.38 -5.07 17.60
C ILE A 82 0.14 -3.72 17.06
N LYS A 83 -0.75 -2.75 16.80
CA LYS A 83 -0.41 -1.41 16.29
C LYS A 83 -0.07 -0.43 17.42
N VAL A 84 -0.38 -0.77 18.67
CA VAL A 84 -0.12 0.08 19.86
C VAL A 84 1.34 0.56 19.95
N PRO A 85 2.38 -0.28 19.79
CA PRO A 85 3.76 0.19 19.87
C PRO A 85 4.09 1.23 18.79
N THR A 86 3.64 1.00 17.56
CA THR A 86 3.81 1.93 16.43
C THR A 86 3.07 3.25 16.67
N TYR A 87 1.84 3.16 17.17
CA TYR A 87 1.03 4.32 17.54
C TYR A 87 1.70 5.15 18.63
N ARG A 88 2.23 4.52 19.69
CA ARG A 88 2.98 5.22 20.76
C ARG A 88 4.23 5.90 20.22
N ARG A 89 4.99 5.26 19.32
CA ARG A 89 6.16 5.91 18.69
C ARG A 89 5.78 7.15 17.90
N ARG A 90 4.64 7.13 17.19
CA ARG A 90 4.13 8.29 16.45
C ARG A 90 3.70 9.43 17.36
N LEU A 91 3.05 9.12 18.48
CA LEU A 91 2.74 10.12 19.50
C LEU A 91 4.03 10.71 20.07
N LYS A 92 4.98 9.87 20.50
CA LYS A 92 6.28 10.34 21.01
C LYS A 92 7.01 11.23 20.01
N ALA A 93 7.05 10.88 18.72
CA ALA A 93 7.66 11.72 17.70
C ALA A 93 6.97 13.10 17.53
N ARG A 94 5.68 13.23 17.89
CA ARG A 94 4.99 14.52 17.94
C ARG A 94 5.29 15.30 19.23
N PHE A 95 5.49 14.60 20.34
CA PHE A 95 5.78 15.17 21.65
C PHE A 95 7.27 15.42 21.92
N GLU A 96 8.21 14.75 21.26
CA GLU A 96 9.65 15.02 21.37
C GLU A 96 10.05 16.38 20.74
N VAL A 97 9.12 17.03 20.04
CA VAL A 97 9.23 18.44 19.63
C VAL A 97 8.76 19.40 20.76
N ALA A 98 8.19 18.86 21.84
CA ALA A 98 7.67 19.57 23.02
C ALA A 98 8.16 18.87 24.32
N ASP A 99 9.42 19.13 24.64
CA ASP A 99 10.26 18.79 25.82
C ASP A 99 9.76 17.93 27.01
N ASP A 100 10.77 17.26 27.58
CA ASP A 100 10.99 16.52 28.83
C ASP A 100 9.83 16.30 29.83
N GLY A 101 9.64 15.05 30.24
CA GLY A 101 8.69 14.69 31.31
C GLY A 101 8.22 13.24 31.23
N GLY A 102 8.94 12.34 31.91
CA GLY A 102 8.73 10.90 31.86
C GLY A 102 7.35 10.41 32.32
N VAL A 103 6.85 9.33 31.70
CA VAL A 103 5.72 8.56 32.24
C VAL A 103 5.87 7.05 31.96
N GLN A 104 5.52 6.29 33.00
CA GLN A 104 5.56 4.83 33.23
C GLN A 104 4.84 3.94 32.18
N PRO A 105 5.20 2.64 32.09
CA PRO A 105 4.67 1.73 31.08
C PRO A 105 3.25 1.23 31.41
N TRP A 106 2.24 1.75 30.71
CA TRP A 106 0.83 1.35 30.86
C TRP A 106 0.50 0.00 30.17
N LYS A 107 -0.36 -0.79 30.85
CA LYS A 107 -0.83 -2.15 30.51
C LYS A 107 -1.50 -2.26 29.13
N GLN A 108 -1.36 -3.43 28.53
CA GLN A 108 -1.74 -3.78 27.18
C GLN A 108 -3.25 -4.09 27.10
N THR A 109 -4.07 -3.05 27.09
CA THR A 109 -5.51 -3.13 26.80
C THR A 109 -5.82 -2.09 25.72
N SER A 110 -6.68 -2.46 24.77
CA SER A 110 -7.10 -1.65 23.60
C SER A 110 -7.17 -0.15 23.91
N LEU A 111 -6.21 0.61 23.37
CA LEU A 111 -6.19 2.06 23.51
C LEU A 111 -7.32 2.64 22.65
N ARG A 112 -8.19 3.47 23.24
CA ARG A 112 -9.16 4.26 22.46
C ARG A 112 -8.42 5.34 21.66
N ARG A 113 -8.70 5.45 20.36
CA ARG A 113 -8.07 6.48 19.52
C ARG A 113 -8.47 7.87 20.00
N ASN A 114 -7.47 8.74 20.15
CA ASN A 114 -7.63 10.19 19.95
C ASN A 114 -8.78 10.86 20.74
N MET A 115 -9.11 10.35 21.94
CA MET A 115 -10.21 10.88 22.76
C MET A 115 -10.02 12.37 23.04
N GLY A 116 -10.96 13.20 22.58
CA GLY A 116 -10.93 14.65 22.79
C GLY A 116 -9.94 15.44 21.91
N SER A 117 -9.27 14.79 20.95
CA SER A 117 -8.38 15.49 20.02
C SER A 117 -9.13 16.25 18.94
N GLU A 118 -8.47 17.25 18.33
CA GLU A 118 -8.98 17.98 17.16
C GLU A 118 -9.41 17.03 16.04
N PHE A 119 -8.64 15.97 15.79
CA PHE A 119 -8.96 14.98 14.76
C PHE A 119 -10.27 14.23 15.06
N SER A 120 -10.55 13.91 16.33
CA SER A 120 -11.82 13.28 16.70
C SER A 120 -13.01 14.23 16.45
N CYS A 121 -12.84 15.53 16.70
CA CYS A 121 -13.84 16.54 16.37
C CYS A 121 -14.09 16.59 14.85
N MET A 122 -13.02 16.64 14.05
CA MET A 122 -13.10 16.65 12.58
C MET A 122 -13.92 15.46 12.03
N ILE A 123 -13.68 14.25 12.54
CA ILE A 123 -14.41 13.05 12.12
C ILE A 123 -15.90 13.14 12.50
N LYS A 124 -16.22 13.64 13.71
CA LYS A 124 -17.61 13.85 14.13
C LYS A 124 -18.32 14.86 13.24
N GLU A 125 -17.69 15.98 12.92
CA GLU A 125 -18.25 16.99 12.02
C GLU A 125 -18.47 16.45 10.61
N ALA A 126 -17.52 15.68 10.06
CA ALA A 126 -17.67 15.03 8.77
C ALA A 126 -18.83 14.02 8.76
N LYS A 127 -19.01 13.24 9.83
CA LYS A 127 -20.15 12.32 10.00
C LYS A 127 -21.49 13.06 10.05
N VAL A 128 -21.56 14.23 10.68
CA VAL A 128 -22.78 15.06 10.70
C VAL A 128 -23.15 15.51 9.29
N ILE A 129 -22.19 15.99 8.49
CA ILE A 129 -22.42 16.36 7.08
C ILE A 129 -22.93 15.15 6.29
N ALA A 130 -22.25 14.01 6.41
CA ALA A 130 -22.61 12.79 5.69
C ALA A 130 -24.02 12.30 6.06
N SER A 131 -24.36 12.28 7.35
CA SER A 131 -25.69 11.87 7.82
C SER A 131 -26.77 12.80 7.31
N THR A 132 -26.50 14.12 7.25
CA THR A 132 -27.43 15.11 6.69
C THR A 132 -27.67 14.91 5.19
N LEU A 133 -26.67 14.40 4.47
CA LEU A 133 -26.78 14.04 3.05
C LEU A 133 -27.37 12.65 2.81
N GLY A 134 -27.78 11.93 3.87
CA GLY A 134 -28.32 10.57 3.76
C GLY A 134 -27.27 9.50 3.44
N ILE A 135 -25.98 9.78 3.68
CA ILE A 135 -24.89 8.84 3.43
C ILE A 135 -24.68 7.94 4.65
N LEU A 136 -24.57 6.64 4.41
CA LEU A 136 -24.31 5.64 5.45
C LEU A 136 -22.89 5.82 6.04
N CYS A 137 -22.83 6.00 7.36
CA CYS A 137 -21.58 6.00 8.13
C CYS A 137 -21.49 4.73 8.99
N LEU A 138 -20.45 3.93 8.77
CA LEU A 138 -20.12 2.74 9.54
C LEU A 138 -18.95 3.04 10.47
N ASP A 139 -19.03 2.50 11.69
CA ASP A 139 -17.91 2.45 12.62
C ASP A 139 -17.23 1.08 12.50
N GLY A 140 -15.98 1.07 12.04
CA GLY A 140 -15.17 -0.13 12.02
C GLY A 140 -14.87 -0.63 13.44
N VAL A 141 -14.67 -1.93 13.61
CA VAL A 141 -14.27 -2.51 14.91
C VAL A 141 -12.89 -1.99 15.33
N GLU A 142 -11.95 -2.05 14.39
CA GLU A 142 -10.61 -1.51 14.55
C GLU A 142 -10.30 -0.54 13.41
N GLU A 143 -9.59 -0.96 12.37
CA GLU A 143 -9.15 -0.07 11.29
C GLU A 143 -10.20 0.05 10.18
N ALA A 144 -10.41 1.27 9.67
CA ALA A 144 -11.39 1.58 8.64
C ALA A 144 -11.05 0.91 7.31
N GLU A 145 -9.77 0.88 6.94
CA GLU A 145 -9.31 0.23 5.71
C GLU A 145 -9.57 -1.28 5.70
N ALA A 146 -9.51 -1.93 6.86
CA ALA A 146 -9.80 -3.36 6.99
C ALA A 146 -11.29 -3.65 6.74
N GLN A 147 -12.17 -2.83 7.29
CA GLN A 147 -13.60 -2.93 7.07
C GLN A 147 -13.98 -2.58 5.62
N CYS A 148 -13.35 -1.57 5.02
CA CYS A 148 -13.53 -1.25 3.60
C CYS A 148 -13.13 -2.43 2.71
N ALA A 149 -11.95 -3.00 2.96
CA ALA A 149 -11.45 -4.16 2.22
C ALA A 149 -12.40 -5.36 2.31
N LEU A 150 -12.96 -5.62 3.50
CA LEU A 150 -13.95 -6.67 3.70
C LEU A 150 -15.18 -6.46 2.83
N LEU A 151 -15.79 -5.26 2.87
CA LEU A 151 -16.96 -4.92 2.05
C LEU A 151 -16.70 -5.10 0.56
N ASN A 152 -15.49 -4.79 0.09
CA ASN A 152 -15.12 -4.97 -1.32
C ASN A 152 -14.86 -6.44 -1.67
N SER A 153 -14.23 -7.20 -0.77
CA SER A 153 -13.99 -8.62 -0.98
C SER A 153 -15.28 -9.44 -1.06
N GLU A 154 -16.30 -9.04 -0.28
CA GLU A 154 -17.65 -9.63 -0.23
C GLU A 154 -18.60 -9.06 -1.29
N ASN A 155 -18.11 -8.22 -2.21
CA ASN A 155 -18.88 -7.58 -3.30
C ASN A 155 -20.07 -6.71 -2.82
N LEU A 156 -20.03 -6.24 -1.57
CA LEU A 156 -20.96 -5.24 -1.03
C LEU A 156 -20.64 -3.83 -1.55
N CYS A 157 -19.39 -3.59 -1.93
CA CYS A 157 -18.97 -2.42 -2.69
C CYS A 157 -18.04 -2.80 -3.85
N ASP A 158 -18.02 -1.95 -4.87
CA ASP A 158 -17.26 -2.21 -6.10
C ASP A 158 -15.81 -1.73 -5.97
N ALA A 159 -15.55 -0.72 -5.12
CA ALA A 159 -14.21 -0.23 -4.84
C ALA A 159 -14.11 0.50 -3.49
N CYS A 160 -12.87 0.67 -3.01
CA CYS A 160 -12.56 1.41 -1.79
C CYS A 160 -11.68 2.63 -2.05
N PHE A 161 -12.00 3.77 -1.44
CA PHE A 161 -11.09 4.91 -1.35
C PHE A 161 -10.22 4.78 -0.10
N SER A 162 -8.91 4.65 -0.27
CA SER A 162 -7.93 4.78 0.81
C SER A 162 -6.53 5.09 0.25
N SER A 163 -5.76 5.87 1.02
CA SER A 163 -4.35 6.16 0.74
C SER A 163 -3.40 5.14 1.37
N ASP A 164 -3.90 4.30 2.26
CA ASP A 164 -3.10 3.35 3.02
C ASP A 164 -3.01 2.02 2.28
N SER A 165 -1.79 1.55 2.08
CA SER A 165 -1.49 0.39 1.24
C SER A 165 -1.86 -0.94 1.92
N ASP A 166 -2.08 -0.93 3.23
CA ASP A 166 -2.51 -2.09 4.03
C ASP A 166 -3.88 -2.63 3.57
N ILE A 167 -4.69 -1.81 2.91
CA ILE A 167 -6.02 -2.20 2.40
C ILE A 167 -5.96 -3.44 1.47
N PHE A 168 -4.88 -3.59 0.70
CA PHE A 168 -4.67 -4.75 -0.16
C PHE A 168 -4.33 -6.02 0.64
N LEU A 169 -3.64 -5.88 1.78
CA LEU A 169 -3.35 -7.00 2.69
C LEU A 169 -4.63 -7.47 3.37
N PHE A 170 -5.56 -6.55 3.65
CA PHE A 170 -6.89 -6.87 4.16
C PHE A 170 -7.81 -7.51 3.12
N GLY A 171 -7.46 -7.46 1.84
CA GLY A 171 -8.12 -8.22 0.77
C GLY A 171 -8.97 -7.39 -0.19
N ALA A 172 -8.79 -6.06 -0.23
CA ALA A 172 -9.45 -5.25 -1.25
C ALA A 172 -9.03 -5.68 -2.66
N LYS A 173 -10.02 -5.71 -3.57
CA LYS A 173 -9.87 -6.03 -4.99
C LYS A 173 -9.60 -4.76 -5.80
N THR A 174 -10.32 -3.67 -5.54
CA THR A 174 -10.22 -2.42 -6.29
C THR A 174 -10.08 -1.23 -5.34
N VAL A 175 -9.00 -0.47 -5.50
CA VAL A 175 -8.66 0.65 -4.61
C VAL A 175 -8.46 1.92 -5.43
N TYR A 176 -9.20 2.96 -5.06
CA TYR A 176 -9.00 4.32 -5.53
C TYR A 176 -8.16 5.10 -4.52
N ARG A 177 -6.98 5.54 -4.95
CA ARG A 177 -6.02 6.20 -4.05
C ARG A 177 -6.21 7.71 -4.00
N GLU A 178 -6.58 8.30 -5.14
CA GLU A 178 -6.65 9.76 -5.30
C GLU A 178 -7.81 10.11 -6.23
N ILE A 179 -8.48 11.23 -5.92
CA ILE A 179 -9.55 11.80 -6.73
C ILE A 179 -9.28 13.29 -6.98
N CYS A 180 -9.22 13.68 -8.25
CA CYS A 180 -9.03 15.05 -8.70
C CYS A 180 -10.32 15.56 -9.36
N LEU A 181 -10.92 16.62 -8.81
CA LEU A 181 -12.23 17.14 -9.22
C LEU A 181 -12.17 18.39 -10.13
N GLY A 182 -10.98 18.80 -10.56
CA GLY A 182 -10.79 19.96 -11.45
C GLY A 182 -11.18 19.66 -12.91
N GLU A 183 -10.90 20.60 -13.81
CA GLU A 183 -11.01 20.36 -15.25
C GLU A 183 -10.13 19.17 -15.67
N GLY A 184 -10.69 18.25 -16.45
CA GLY A 184 -10.02 16.98 -16.76
C GLY A 184 -9.89 16.04 -15.55
N GLY A 185 -10.83 16.13 -14.61
CA GLY A 185 -10.84 15.34 -13.38
C GLY A 185 -10.65 13.84 -13.62
N TYR A 186 -9.93 13.20 -12.70
CA TYR A 186 -9.57 11.79 -12.81
C TYR A 186 -9.49 11.13 -11.43
N VAL A 187 -9.51 9.80 -11.45
CA VAL A 187 -9.28 8.95 -10.27
C VAL A 187 -8.08 8.04 -10.53
N VAL A 188 -7.23 7.88 -9.53
CA VAL A 188 -6.11 6.93 -9.58
C VAL A 188 -6.56 5.60 -9.00
N CYS A 189 -6.50 4.55 -9.80
CA CYS A 189 -7.00 3.22 -9.49
C CYS A 189 -5.87 2.18 -9.50
N TYR A 190 -5.97 1.23 -8.58
CA TYR A 190 -5.17 0.02 -8.50
C TYR A 190 -6.09 -1.18 -8.29
N GLU A 191 -5.94 -2.21 -9.12
CA GLU A 191 -6.74 -3.44 -9.07
C GLU A 191 -5.84 -4.62 -8.72
N MET A 192 -6.26 -5.46 -7.78
CA MET A 192 -5.53 -6.65 -7.35
C MET A 192 -5.27 -7.60 -8.53
N GLU A 193 -6.20 -7.67 -9.48
CA GLU A 193 -6.05 -8.46 -10.70
C GLU A 193 -4.87 -7.99 -11.56
N ASP A 194 -4.68 -6.67 -11.73
CA ASP A 194 -3.51 -6.14 -12.43
C ASP A 194 -2.22 -6.38 -11.67
N ILE A 195 -2.26 -6.25 -10.34
CA ILE A 195 -1.11 -6.48 -9.47
C ILE A 195 -0.63 -7.92 -9.63
N GLN A 196 -1.56 -8.88 -9.66
CA GLN A 196 -1.26 -10.28 -9.92
C GLN A 196 -0.72 -10.48 -11.34
N LYS A 197 -1.40 -9.96 -12.37
CA LYS A 197 -1.00 -10.15 -13.77
C LYS A 197 0.35 -9.53 -14.13
N LYS A 198 0.60 -8.29 -13.70
CA LYS A 198 1.80 -7.52 -14.08
C LYS A 198 3.00 -7.82 -13.20
N LEU A 199 2.80 -8.03 -11.89
CA LEU A 199 3.90 -8.17 -10.94
C LEU A 199 4.09 -9.60 -10.43
N GLY A 200 3.11 -10.50 -10.66
CA GLY A 200 3.09 -11.84 -10.10
C GLY A 200 2.90 -11.83 -8.59
N LEU A 201 2.27 -10.79 -8.04
CA LEU A 201 2.09 -10.61 -6.60
C LEU A 201 0.62 -10.77 -6.24
N GLY A 202 0.29 -11.82 -5.49
CA GLY A 202 -1.00 -12.02 -4.86
C GLY A 202 -1.05 -11.44 -3.44
N ARG A 203 -2.19 -11.60 -2.77
CA ARG A 203 -2.41 -11.09 -1.40
C ARG A 203 -1.34 -11.62 -0.42
N ASN A 204 -1.04 -12.91 -0.46
CA ASN A 204 -0.04 -13.53 0.40
C ASN A 204 1.37 -12.99 0.11
N SER A 205 1.69 -12.74 -1.15
CA SER A 205 2.95 -12.09 -1.54
C SER A 205 3.05 -10.68 -0.97
N LEU A 206 1.96 -9.90 -0.99
CA LEU A 206 1.92 -8.55 -0.41
C LEU A 206 2.07 -8.58 1.12
N ILE A 207 1.46 -9.54 1.80
CA ILE A 207 1.65 -9.75 3.24
C ILE A 207 3.11 -10.11 3.54
N ALA A 208 3.71 -11.01 2.76
CA ALA A 208 5.13 -11.36 2.89
C ALA A 208 6.04 -10.13 2.67
N LEU A 209 5.76 -9.31 1.66
CA LEU A 209 6.48 -8.04 1.43
C LEU A 209 6.35 -7.10 2.62
N ALA A 210 5.17 -6.99 3.23
CA ALA A 210 4.96 -6.13 4.39
C ALA A 210 5.71 -6.60 5.64
N LEU A 211 5.84 -7.92 5.81
CA LEU A 211 6.67 -8.50 6.87
C LEU A 211 8.17 -8.23 6.64
N LEU A 212 8.62 -8.16 5.38
CA LEU A 212 10.00 -7.89 5.02
C LEU A 212 10.35 -6.39 5.09
N LEU A 213 9.53 -5.53 4.50
CA LEU A 213 9.74 -4.07 4.42
C LEU A 213 9.37 -3.35 5.71
N GLY A 214 8.42 -3.92 6.45
CA GLY A 214 7.80 -3.30 7.61
C GLY A 214 6.53 -2.55 7.26
N SER A 215 5.63 -2.53 8.22
CA SER A 215 4.30 -1.94 8.15
C SER A 215 3.95 -1.27 9.48
N ASP A 216 2.71 -0.84 9.63
CA ASP A 216 2.21 -0.35 10.92
C ASP A 216 2.18 -1.44 12.00
N TYR A 217 2.11 -2.71 11.59
CA TYR A 217 2.00 -3.89 12.45
C TYR A 217 3.34 -4.54 12.78
N SER A 218 4.34 -4.39 11.89
CA SER A 218 5.64 -5.05 12.02
C SER A 218 6.78 -4.10 11.65
N GLN A 219 7.93 -4.21 12.33
CA GLN A 219 9.07 -3.33 12.04
C GLN A 219 9.78 -3.63 10.72
N GLY A 220 9.54 -4.81 10.14
CA GLY A 220 10.29 -5.29 8.99
C GLY A 220 11.67 -5.82 9.34
N VAL A 221 12.41 -6.25 8.33
CA VAL A 221 13.81 -6.66 8.44
C VAL A 221 14.71 -5.49 8.11
N ARG A 222 15.62 -5.14 9.02
CA ARG A 222 16.58 -4.04 8.80
C ARG A 222 17.47 -4.31 7.58
N GLY A 223 17.55 -3.31 6.71
CA GLY A 223 18.46 -3.29 5.57
C GLY A 223 17.95 -3.99 4.31
N ILE A 224 16.69 -4.43 4.27
CA ILE A 224 16.04 -4.92 3.05
C ILE A 224 15.39 -3.75 2.31
N ARG A 225 15.71 -3.61 1.02
CA ARG A 225 15.09 -2.63 0.12
C ARG A 225 13.93 -3.26 -0.64
N GLN A 226 13.07 -2.43 -1.22
CA GLN A 226 11.90 -2.86 -2.01
C GLN A 226 12.23 -3.87 -3.11
N GLU A 227 13.33 -3.67 -3.84
CA GLU A 227 13.80 -4.56 -4.91
C GLU A 227 14.27 -5.91 -4.36
N GLU A 228 15.01 -5.90 -3.25
CA GLU A 228 15.50 -7.11 -2.58
C GLU A 228 14.33 -7.91 -2.01
N ALA A 229 13.34 -7.25 -1.40
CA ALA A 229 12.13 -7.88 -0.88
C ALA A 229 11.32 -8.55 -2.01
N CYS A 230 11.09 -7.85 -3.12
CA CYS A 230 10.41 -8.41 -4.28
C CYS A 230 11.17 -9.62 -4.85
N GLY A 231 12.51 -9.53 -4.92
CA GLY A 231 13.36 -10.64 -5.34
C GLY A 231 13.25 -11.84 -4.41
N ILE A 232 13.20 -11.64 -3.09
CA ILE A 232 13.05 -12.72 -2.10
C ILE A 232 11.69 -13.40 -2.28
N VAL A 233 10.60 -12.63 -2.35
CA VAL A 233 9.25 -13.19 -2.49
C VAL A 233 9.09 -13.99 -3.78
N ARG A 234 9.63 -13.49 -4.91
CA ARG A 234 9.61 -14.21 -6.19
C ARG A 234 10.49 -15.46 -6.19
N SER A 235 11.65 -15.45 -5.52
CA SER A 235 12.58 -16.59 -5.52
C SER A 235 12.13 -17.74 -4.62
N PHE A 236 11.63 -17.44 -3.41
CA PHE A 236 11.35 -18.46 -2.39
C PHE A 236 9.88 -18.87 -2.33
N GLY A 237 8.99 -18.08 -2.94
CA GLY A 237 7.56 -18.27 -2.84
C GLY A 237 7.00 -17.68 -1.54
N GLU A 238 5.78 -17.14 -1.63
CA GLU A 238 5.08 -16.50 -0.51
C GLU A 238 4.80 -17.46 0.65
N ASN A 239 4.35 -18.69 0.39
CA ASN A 239 3.95 -19.64 1.44
C ASN A 239 5.14 -20.01 2.33
N VAL A 240 6.31 -20.27 1.74
CA VAL A 240 7.53 -20.63 2.47
C VAL A 240 7.98 -19.48 3.38
N ILE A 241 7.84 -18.23 2.92
CA ILE A 241 8.17 -17.06 3.71
C ILE A 241 7.21 -16.92 4.89
N LEU A 242 5.91 -17.07 4.64
CA LEU A 242 4.89 -16.95 5.69
C LEU A 242 5.03 -18.04 6.76
N GLU A 243 5.27 -19.29 6.35
CA GLU A 243 5.54 -20.40 7.27
C GLU A 243 6.78 -20.16 8.11
N LYS A 244 7.90 -19.76 7.49
CA LYS A 244 9.14 -19.47 8.22
C LYS A 244 9.01 -18.29 9.18
N VAL A 245 8.26 -17.25 8.81
CA VAL A 245 7.95 -16.15 9.74
C VAL A 245 7.14 -16.66 10.92
N SER A 246 6.19 -17.57 10.69
CA SER A 246 5.38 -18.15 11.76
C SER A 246 6.19 -19.05 12.71
N SER A 247 7.16 -19.81 12.18
CA SER A 247 7.96 -20.75 12.99
C SER A 247 9.20 -20.13 13.64
N GLU A 248 9.97 -19.32 12.91
CA GLU A 248 11.31 -18.83 13.31
C GLU A 248 11.35 -17.29 13.50
N GLY A 249 10.22 -16.61 13.30
CA GLY A 249 10.13 -15.15 13.29
C GLY A 249 10.88 -14.52 12.11
N LEU A 250 11.26 -13.24 12.20
CA LEU A 250 11.97 -12.54 11.12
C LEU A 250 13.49 -12.83 11.07
N SER A 251 13.97 -13.77 11.88
CA SER A 251 15.40 -14.06 12.07
C SER A 251 16.01 -14.82 10.87
N PHE A 252 15.24 -15.71 10.22
CA PHE A 252 15.70 -16.53 9.09
C PHE A 252 16.13 -15.71 7.87
N VAL A 253 15.56 -14.52 7.69
CA VAL A 253 15.86 -13.66 6.53
C VAL A 253 17.32 -13.20 6.54
N LYS A 254 17.95 -13.08 7.73
CA LYS A 254 19.39 -12.80 7.85
C LYS A 254 20.25 -13.95 7.32
N ASN A 255 19.83 -15.20 7.56
CA ASN A 255 20.55 -16.39 7.12
C ASN A 255 20.47 -16.54 5.59
N MET A 256 19.33 -16.19 4.97
CA MET A 256 19.16 -16.20 3.51
C MET A 256 20.12 -15.25 2.78
N ARG A 257 20.50 -14.15 3.44
CA ARG A 257 21.47 -13.17 2.90
C ARG A 257 22.88 -13.76 2.78
N ASN A 258 23.24 -14.66 3.70
CA ASN A 258 24.54 -15.32 3.70
C ASN A 258 24.62 -16.38 2.59
N SER A 259 23.55 -17.12 2.32
CA SER A 259 23.50 -18.09 1.21
C SER A 259 23.57 -17.42 -0.18
N LYS A 260 22.93 -16.26 -0.40
CA LYS A 260 23.04 -15.52 -1.68
C LYS A 260 24.42 -14.88 -1.91
N LYS A 261 25.20 -14.60 -0.85
CA LYS A 261 26.60 -14.12 -0.99
C LYS A 261 27.56 -15.24 -1.42
N GLN A 262 27.28 -16.49 -1.08
CA GLN A 262 28.09 -17.65 -1.52
C GLN A 262 27.77 -18.10 -2.96
N ALA A 263 26.62 -17.70 -3.53
CA ALA A 263 26.20 -18.06 -4.88
C ALA A 263 26.49 -17.01 -5.96
N ARG A 264 27.38 -16.03 -5.71
CA ARG A 264 27.89 -15.14 -6.77
C ARG A 264 29.06 -15.81 -7.49
N PRO A 265 29.06 -15.93 -8.83
CA PRO A 265 30.25 -16.38 -9.55
C PRO A 265 31.36 -15.35 -9.32
N LYS A 266 32.55 -15.81 -8.93
CA LYS A 266 33.74 -14.96 -8.88
C LYS A 266 33.98 -14.38 -10.28
N LYS A 267 33.78 -13.08 -10.45
CA LYS A 267 34.26 -12.37 -11.65
C LYS A 267 35.79 -12.37 -11.60
N GLY A 268 36.39 -12.85 -12.68
CA GLY A 268 37.80 -12.62 -13.01
C GLY A 268 38.69 -13.84 -12.82
N THR A 269 38.77 -14.70 -13.83
CA THR A 269 40.04 -15.08 -14.49
C THR A 269 39.66 -15.66 -15.85
N LEU A 270 40.02 -14.97 -16.93
CA LEU A 270 39.93 -15.48 -18.30
C LEU A 270 40.93 -16.65 -18.45
N PRO A 271 40.54 -17.82 -18.98
CA PRO A 271 41.53 -18.75 -19.50
C PRO A 271 41.94 -18.27 -20.91
N LEU A 272 43.21 -17.92 -21.06
CA LEU A 272 43.87 -17.83 -22.37
C LEU A 272 43.70 -19.17 -23.09
N VAL A 273 43.01 -19.17 -24.24
CA VAL A 273 43.10 -20.26 -25.20
C VAL A 273 44.18 -19.89 -26.20
N SER A 274 45.31 -20.60 -26.15
CA SER A 274 46.37 -20.54 -27.16
C SER A 274 45.85 -21.08 -28.49
N ILE A 275 45.79 -20.22 -29.49
CA ILE A 275 45.54 -20.61 -30.88
C ILE A 275 46.91 -20.85 -31.51
N ASN A 276 47.31 -22.12 -31.64
CA ASN A 276 48.36 -22.52 -32.57
C ASN A 276 47.70 -22.70 -33.94
N GLY A 277 48.05 -21.83 -34.88
CA GLY A 277 47.73 -22.02 -36.29
C GLY A 277 48.69 -23.00 -36.95
N ILE A 278 48.18 -23.82 -37.86
CA ILE A 278 48.93 -24.33 -39.02
C ILE A 278 47.95 -24.40 -40.21
N ASN A 279 48.40 -23.80 -41.31
CA ASN A 279 47.77 -23.70 -42.62
C ASN A 279 47.52 -25.06 -43.28
N HIS A 280 46.46 -25.18 -44.08
CA HIS A 280 46.54 -25.63 -45.48
C HIS A 280 45.17 -25.51 -46.18
N ASP A 281 45.07 -24.53 -47.09
CA ASP A 281 44.34 -24.65 -48.36
C ASP A 281 45.27 -25.38 -49.36
N PRO A 282 44.84 -25.89 -50.55
CA PRO A 282 43.74 -25.36 -51.37
C PRO A 282 42.95 -26.37 -52.25
N GLU A 283 42.06 -25.79 -53.07
CA GLU A 283 41.51 -26.27 -54.36
C GLU A 283 40.26 -27.16 -54.40
N GLY A 284 39.29 -26.76 -55.25
CA GLY A 284 38.33 -27.70 -55.86
C GLY A 284 36.93 -27.19 -56.21
N SER A 285 36.81 -26.44 -57.30
CA SER A 285 35.73 -26.52 -58.33
C SER A 285 34.24 -26.73 -57.95
N ALA A 286 33.44 -25.70 -58.25
CA ALA A 286 32.30 -25.66 -59.20
C ALA A 286 31.20 -26.75 -59.27
N THR A 287 30.00 -26.28 -59.65
CA THR A 287 28.77 -26.98 -60.15
C THR A 287 27.84 -27.53 -59.05
N ASP A 288 26.50 -27.55 -59.12
CA ASP A 288 25.51 -27.19 -60.14
C ASP A 288 24.10 -27.03 -59.50
N GLN A 289 23.22 -26.34 -60.23
CA GLN A 289 21.75 -26.43 -60.40
C GLN A 289 20.77 -27.15 -59.42
N ARG A 290 19.66 -26.42 -59.16
CA ARG A 290 18.19 -26.71 -59.33
C ARG A 290 17.50 -27.95 -58.69
N GLY A 291 16.24 -27.70 -58.28
CA GLY A 291 15.12 -28.66 -58.13
C GLY A 291 14.87 -29.03 -56.66
N ASP A 292 13.70 -28.84 -56.04
CA ASP A 292 12.31 -28.64 -56.51
C ASP A 292 11.60 -27.55 -55.70
#